data_AF-A0A4S3FR40-F1
#
_entry.id   AF-A0A4S3FR40-F1
#
_cell.length_a   1.000
_cell.length_b   1.000
_cell.length_c   1.000
_cell.angle_alpha   90.00
_cell.angle_beta   90.00
_cell.angle_gamma   90.00
#
_symmetry.space_group_name_H-M   'P 1'
#
loop_
_entity.id
_entity.type
_entity.pdbx_description
1 polymer ?
#
loop_
_entity_poly.entity_id
_entity_poly.type
_entity_poly.pdbx_seq_one_letter_code
_entity_poly.pdbx_strand_id
1 'polypeptide(L)'
;MKAVAPGTVIFHRHRGYGVITHVNLLTGWISARFGNEARTLDLNLSSDEVQHADGEPILFRRAPPDRMPHARLMATVRELHRAGYQKLYLYSWPKPSGLHWRWHLFTGQRNWMQRSWREGWYGSGAEYNNNPVMGWGDTPGASTEELIHALAKFDPQGLAQALGRDEDHTAWFAATCDALLPGYMYSLNIERPPGGGLIEAPPVPVVAVRAGLPAYNGPDIGWPPGWAGMWTRSHVMPAKKINLTGEPELR
;
A
#
# COMPACT_ATOMS: atom_id res chain seq x y z
N MET A 1 28.48 8.12 -14.35
CA MET A 1 27.33 7.28 -13.93
C MET A 1 27.29 6.10 -14.89
N LYS A 2 27.59 4.88 -14.42
CA LYS A 2 27.51 3.69 -15.26
C LYS A 2 26.05 3.32 -15.51
N ALA A 3 25.77 2.79 -16.70
CA ALA A 3 24.42 2.36 -17.03
C ALA A 3 24.04 1.11 -16.23
N VAL A 4 22.79 1.07 -15.74
CA VAL A 4 22.17 -0.10 -15.13
C VAL A 4 21.17 -0.66 -16.13
N ALA A 5 21.46 -1.84 -16.68
CA ALA A 5 20.67 -2.47 -17.73
C ALA A 5 20.63 -4.01 -17.53
N PRO A 6 19.72 -4.74 -18.19
CA PRO A 6 19.84 -6.19 -18.30
C PRO A 6 21.23 -6.59 -18.80
N GLY A 7 21.84 -7.59 -18.16
CA GLY A 7 23.22 -8.02 -18.40
C GLY A 7 24.26 -7.34 -17.51
N THR A 8 23.93 -6.26 -16.79
CA THR A 8 24.86 -5.66 -15.83
C THR A 8 25.16 -6.62 -14.69
N VAL A 9 26.44 -6.86 -14.42
CA VAL A 9 26.92 -7.63 -13.26
C VAL A 9 26.94 -6.72 -12.03
N ILE A 10 26.31 -7.20 -10.96
CA ILE A 10 26.21 -6.49 -9.69
C ILE A 10 26.72 -7.35 -8.55
N PHE A 11 27.13 -6.71 -7.46
CA PHE A 11 27.46 -7.35 -6.20
C PHE A 11 26.43 -6.98 -5.14
N HIS A 12 25.90 -7.98 -4.45
CA HIS A 12 24.98 -7.84 -3.33
C HIS A 12 25.61 -8.43 -2.07
N ARG A 13 25.67 -7.67 -0.97
CA ARG A 13 26.41 -8.00 0.26
C ARG A 13 26.21 -9.44 0.75
N HIS A 14 24.99 -9.95 0.71
CA HIS A 14 24.66 -11.28 1.24
C HIS A 14 24.65 -12.40 0.19
N ARG A 15 24.63 -12.07 -1.11
CA ARG A 15 24.45 -13.04 -2.20
C ARG A 15 25.61 -13.10 -3.17
N GLY A 16 26.61 -12.23 -3.02
CA GLY A 16 27.73 -12.15 -3.92
C GLY A 16 27.33 -11.59 -5.28
N TYR A 17 27.94 -12.13 -6.33
CA TYR A 17 27.73 -11.64 -7.69
C TYR A 17 26.43 -12.16 -8.30
N GLY A 18 25.72 -11.25 -8.97
CA GLY A 18 24.53 -11.54 -9.74
C GLY A 18 24.47 -10.76 -11.04
N VAL A 19 23.56 -11.16 -11.91
CA VAL A 19 23.33 -10.52 -13.21
C VAL A 19 21.91 -9.97 -13.24
N ILE A 20 21.79 -8.70 -13.59
CA ILE A 20 20.49 -8.06 -13.80
C ILE A 20 19.84 -8.67 -15.04
N THR A 21 18.57 -9.06 -14.91
CA THR A 21 17.74 -9.62 -15.98
C THR A 21 16.69 -8.64 -16.46
N HIS A 22 16.18 -7.78 -15.56
CA HIS A 22 15.18 -6.76 -15.85
C HIS A 22 15.50 -5.50 -15.07
N VAL A 23 15.21 -4.35 -15.67
CA VAL A 23 15.42 -3.03 -15.05
C VAL A 23 14.19 -2.17 -15.26
N ASN A 24 13.71 -1.58 -14.17
CA ASN A 24 12.75 -0.50 -14.18
C ASN A 24 13.38 0.73 -13.50
N LEU A 25 14.06 1.57 -14.30
CA LEU A 25 14.70 2.80 -13.82
C LEU A 25 13.70 3.89 -13.40
N LEU A 26 12.40 3.75 -13.68
CA LEU A 26 11.39 4.69 -13.18
C LEU A 26 11.15 4.48 -11.68
N THR A 27 11.15 3.22 -11.24
CA THR A 27 10.82 2.83 -9.86
C THR A 27 12.04 2.41 -9.04
N GLY A 28 13.21 2.24 -9.69
CA GLY A 28 14.44 1.77 -9.05
C GLY A 28 14.45 0.27 -8.82
N TRP A 29 13.47 -0.48 -9.32
CA TRP A 29 13.44 -1.93 -9.20
C TRP A 29 14.25 -2.59 -10.29
N ILE A 30 15.01 -3.60 -9.91
CA ILE A 30 15.72 -4.50 -10.81
C ILE A 30 15.40 -5.94 -10.41
N SER A 31 15.41 -6.85 -11.37
CA SER A 31 15.38 -8.29 -11.09
C SER A 31 16.76 -8.86 -11.42
N ALA A 32 17.43 -9.47 -10.46
CA ALA A 32 18.77 -10.04 -10.64
C ALA A 32 18.80 -11.53 -10.27
N ARG A 33 19.61 -12.32 -10.98
CA ARG A 33 19.87 -13.72 -10.64
C ARG A 33 21.26 -13.83 -10.03
N PHE A 34 21.38 -14.51 -8.89
CA PHE A 34 22.63 -14.68 -8.16
C PHE A 34 23.12 -16.13 -8.26
N GLY A 35 24.41 -16.32 -8.55
CA GLY A 35 25.04 -17.63 -8.64
C GLY A 35 24.21 -18.66 -9.42
N ASN A 36 23.91 -19.80 -8.77
CA ASN A 36 23.13 -20.91 -9.33
C ASN A 36 21.63 -20.85 -8.96
N GLU A 37 21.12 -19.70 -8.52
CA GLU A 37 19.70 -19.57 -8.15
C GLU A 37 18.79 -19.72 -9.37
N ALA A 38 17.80 -20.61 -9.28
CA ALA A 38 16.85 -20.85 -10.37
C ALA A 38 15.94 -19.64 -10.64
N ARG A 39 15.66 -18.84 -9.62
CA ARG A 39 14.74 -17.69 -9.67
C ARG A 39 15.50 -16.37 -9.61
N THR A 40 14.90 -15.34 -10.18
CA THR A 40 15.36 -13.96 -10.02
C THR A 40 14.89 -13.42 -8.68
N LEU A 41 15.69 -12.54 -8.10
CA LEU A 41 15.38 -11.75 -6.93
C LEU A 41 15.12 -10.31 -7.36
N ASP A 42 14.00 -9.76 -6.92
CA ASP A 42 13.70 -8.35 -7.12
C ASP A 42 14.38 -7.53 -6.03
N LEU A 43 15.12 -6.50 -6.45
CA LEU A 43 15.88 -5.57 -5.59
C LEU A 43 15.47 -4.15 -5.92
N ASN A 44 15.47 -3.28 -4.91
CA ASN A 44 15.24 -1.86 -5.07
C ASN A 44 16.53 -1.08 -4.83
N LEU A 45 17.03 -0.42 -5.88
CA LEU A 45 18.28 0.32 -5.88
C LEU A 45 18.33 1.51 -4.87
N SER A 46 17.21 1.91 -4.28
CA SER A 46 17.16 2.93 -3.22
C SER A 46 17.33 2.36 -1.81
N SER A 47 17.12 1.06 -1.60
CA SER A 47 17.18 0.45 -0.27
C SER A 47 18.11 -0.75 -0.17
N ASP A 48 18.30 -1.48 -1.27
CA ASP A 48 19.20 -2.60 -1.34
C ASP A 48 20.58 -2.07 -1.74
N GLU A 49 21.55 -2.27 -0.84
CA GLU A 49 22.95 -1.87 -1.06
C GLU A 49 23.59 -2.77 -2.12
N VAL A 50 23.44 -2.38 -3.38
CA VAL A 50 24.07 -3.05 -4.54
C VAL A 50 25.16 -2.20 -5.16
N GLN A 51 26.19 -2.88 -5.63
CA GLN A 51 27.36 -2.30 -6.26
C GLN A 51 27.51 -2.86 -7.68
N HIS A 52 28.16 -2.11 -8.56
CA HIS A 52 28.74 -2.67 -9.77
C HIS A 52 29.82 -3.71 -9.39
N ALA A 53 30.18 -4.58 -10.34
CA ALA A 53 31.16 -5.64 -10.11
C ALA A 53 32.53 -5.14 -9.62
N ASP A 54 32.88 -3.89 -9.92
CA ASP A 54 34.12 -3.23 -9.49
C ASP A 54 33.99 -2.46 -8.17
N GLY A 55 32.87 -2.62 -7.46
CA GLY A 55 32.64 -2.04 -6.14
C GLY A 55 32.02 -0.64 -6.14
N GLU A 56 31.81 -0.01 -7.31
CA GLU A 56 31.13 1.29 -7.39
C GLU A 56 29.65 1.13 -6.93
N PRO A 57 29.20 1.88 -5.90
CA PRO A 57 27.81 1.81 -5.45
C PRO A 57 26.82 2.21 -6.54
N ILE A 58 25.74 1.44 -6.71
CA ILE A 58 24.63 1.81 -7.59
C ILE A 58 23.68 2.67 -6.78
N LEU A 59 23.74 3.99 -6.99
CA LEU A 59 22.92 4.96 -6.27
C LEU A 59 21.68 5.32 -7.08
N PHE A 60 20.50 4.86 -6.65
CA PHE A 60 19.22 5.29 -7.22
C PHE A 60 18.44 6.11 -6.21
N ARG A 61 18.44 7.44 -6.39
CA ARG A 61 17.83 8.47 -5.51
C ARG A 61 18.37 8.42 -4.05
N ARG A 62 19.02 9.51 -3.62
CA ARG A 62 19.68 9.64 -2.28
C ARG A 62 18.73 9.58 -1.08
N ALA A 63 17.44 9.77 -1.34
CA ALA A 63 16.37 9.51 -0.40
C ALA A 63 15.49 8.42 -1.03
N PRO A 64 15.39 7.21 -0.45
CA PRO A 64 14.37 6.26 -0.89
C PRO A 64 13.01 6.97 -0.81
N PRO A 65 12.12 6.83 -1.82
CA PRO A 65 10.74 7.26 -1.62
C PRO A 65 10.24 6.62 -0.33
N ASP A 66 9.49 7.38 0.48
CA ASP A 66 8.91 6.85 1.72
C ASP A 66 8.34 5.47 1.43
N ARG A 67 8.77 4.46 2.21
CA ARG A 67 8.43 3.05 1.95
C ARG A 67 6.93 2.85 1.77
N MET A 68 6.08 3.75 2.28
CA MET A 68 4.64 3.73 2.08
C MET A 68 4.07 5.16 2.04
N PRO A 69 3.54 5.64 0.90
CA PRO A 69 2.90 6.95 0.86
C PRO A 69 1.43 6.89 1.33
N HIS A 70 1.03 5.86 2.08
CA HIS A 70 -0.34 5.73 2.59
C HIS A 70 -0.77 6.91 3.47
N ALA A 71 0.15 7.46 4.28
CA ALA A 71 -0.08 8.69 5.02
C ALA A 71 -0.39 9.89 4.10
N ARG A 72 0.29 9.99 2.94
CA ARG A 72 -0.02 11.01 1.93
C ARG A 72 -1.41 10.78 1.33
N LEU A 73 -1.84 9.52 1.17
CA LEU A 73 -3.15 9.19 0.61
C LEU A 73 -4.25 9.55 1.57
N MET A 74 -4.05 9.22 2.84
CA MET A 74 -4.93 9.66 3.92
C MET A 74 -5.02 11.20 3.96
N ALA A 75 -3.90 11.91 3.84
CA ALA A 75 -3.90 13.38 3.77
C ALA A 75 -4.71 13.90 2.56
N THR A 76 -4.52 13.33 1.37
CA THR A 76 -5.29 13.66 0.16
C THR A 76 -6.79 13.43 0.35
N VAL A 77 -7.18 12.27 0.89
CA VAL A 77 -8.60 11.97 1.15
C VAL A 77 -9.19 12.93 2.17
N ARG A 78 -8.44 13.30 3.23
CA ARG A 78 -8.90 14.26 4.25
C ARG A 78 -9.19 15.63 3.65
N GLU A 79 -8.31 16.16 2.81
CA GLU A 79 -8.56 17.47 2.17
C GLU A 79 -9.70 17.40 1.15
N LEU A 80 -9.85 16.28 0.43
CA LEU A 80 -11.01 16.05 -0.44
C LEU A 80 -12.32 15.99 0.34
N HIS A 81 -12.34 15.36 1.52
CA HIS A 81 -13.51 15.37 2.40
C HIS A 81 -13.88 16.79 2.84
N ARG A 82 -12.90 17.62 3.19
CA ARG A 82 -13.10 19.05 3.53
C ARG A 82 -13.67 19.85 2.36
N ALA A 83 -13.32 19.48 1.14
CA ALA A 83 -13.86 20.07 -0.08
C ALA A 83 -15.25 19.51 -0.50
N GLY A 84 -15.84 18.60 0.27
CA GLY A 84 -17.20 18.07 0.03
C GLY A 84 -17.25 16.76 -0.77
N TYR A 85 -16.11 16.14 -1.06
CA TYR A 85 -16.02 14.82 -1.68
C TYR A 85 -16.15 13.69 -0.65
N GLN A 86 -17.14 13.76 0.24
CA GLN A 86 -17.23 12.92 1.44
C GLN A 86 -17.57 11.45 1.16
N LYS A 87 -18.06 11.15 -0.06
CA LYS A 87 -18.32 9.78 -0.50
C LYS A 87 -17.10 9.10 -1.12
N LEU A 88 -15.90 9.64 -0.87
CA LEU A 88 -14.63 9.01 -1.17
C LEU A 88 -14.20 8.16 0.03
N TYR A 89 -13.98 6.87 -0.16
CA TYR A 89 -13.63 5.96 0.93
C TYR A 89 -12.31 5.27 0.68
N LEU A 90 -11.53 5.13 1.74
CA LEU A 90 -10.24 4.45 1.76
C LEU A 90 -10.34 3.19 2.62
N TYR A 91 -10.24 2.02 1.99
CA TYR A 91 -10.24 0.74 2.68
C TYR A 91 -8.83 0.15 2.66
N SER A 92 -8.22 -0.07 3.82
CA SER A 92 -6.79 -0.40 3.95
C SER A 92 -6.55 -1.66 4.77
N TRP A 93 -5.70 -2.58 4.29
CA TRP A 93 -5.32 -3.80 5.00
C TRP A 93 -3.96 -4.40 4.56
N PRO A 94 -3.25 -5.13 5.43
CA PRO A 94 -1.98 -5.76 5.09
C PRO A 94 -2.17 -6.89 4.10
N LYS A 95 -1.22 -7.04 3.16
CA LYS A 95 -0.97 -8.37 2.56
C LYS A 95 -0.33 -9.25 3.65
N PRO A 96 -0.60 -10.56 3.69
CA PRO A 96 -0.05 -11.47 4.72
C PRO A 96 1.47 -11.47 4.83
N SER A 97 2.17 -11.05 3.77
CA SER A 97 3.62 -10.93 3.76
C SER A 97 4.16 -9.73 4.57
N GLY A 98 3.32 -8.77 5.00
CA GLY A 98 3.75 -7.52 5.62
C GLY A 98 4.49 -6.54 4.68
N LEU A 99 4.95 -7.02 3.52
CA LEU A 99 5.77 -6.30 2.54
C LEU A 99 4.99 -5.41 1.55
N HIS A 100 3.68 -5.62 1.38
CA HIS A 100 2.83 -4.83 0.49
C HIS A 100 1.49 -4.58 1.17
N TRP A 101 0.93 -3.38 1.06
CA TRP A 101 -0.39 -3.08 1.61
C TRP A 101 -1.41 -3.11 0.50
N ARG A 102 -2.56 -3.71 0.76
CA ARG A 102 -3.72 -3.57 -0.11
C ARG A 102 -4.54 -2.43 0.45
N TRP A 103 -4.73 -1.42 -0.36
CA TRP A 103 -5.76 -0.43 -0.11
C TRP A 103 -6.61 -0.30 -1.37
N HIS A 104 -7.86 0.10 -1.17
CA HIS A 104 -8.80 0.49 -2.22
C HIS A 104 -9.32 1.88 -1.92
N LEU A 105 -9.24 2.74 -2.92
CA LEU A 105 -9.90 4.02 -2.92
C LEU A 105 -11.11 3.91 -3.86
N PHE A 106 -12.28 4.28 -3.37
CA PHE A 106 -13.53 4.12 -4.11
C PHE A 106 -14.59 5.17 -3.76
N THR A 107 -15.54 5.41 -4.67
CA THR A 107 -16.54 6.50 -4.54
C THR A 107 -17.98 6.04 -4.68
N GLY A 108 -18.91 6.49 -3.83
CA GLY A 108 -20.34 6.12 -3.90
C GLY A 108 -20.90 5.51 -2.60
N GLN A 109 -21.36 4.25 -2.63
CA GLN A 109 -21.83 3.55 -1.43
C GLN A 109 -20.67 3.10 -0.52
N ARG A 110 -20.90 3.13 0.80
CA ARG A 110 -19.91 2.83 1.86
C ARG A 110 -19.33 1.40 1.77
N ASN A 111 -20.10 0.42 1.33
CA ASN A 111 -19.65 -0.98 1.30
C ASN A 111 -19.02 -1.36 -0.04
N TRP A 112 -17.70 -1.56 -0.05
CA TRP A 112 -16.98 -1.93 -1.28
C TRP A 112 -17.37 -3.31 -1.83
N MET A 113 -17.77 -4.25 -0.97
CA MET A 113 -18.13 -5.63 -1.38
C MET A 113 -19.49 -5.70 -2.09
N GLN A 114 -20.30 -4.65 -2.00
CA GLN A 114 -21.65 -4.60 -2.58
C GLN A 114 -21.69 -3.80 -3.90
N ARG A 115 -20.53 -3.54 -4.50
CA ARG A 115 -20.40 -2.69 -5.69
C ARG A 115 -20.50 -3.44 -7.01
N SER A 116 -21.01 -2.74 -8.01
CA SER A 116 -20.84 -3.13 -9.41
C SER A 116 -19.38 -2.86 -9.84
N TRP A 117 -18.83 -3.70 -10.73
CA TRP A 117 -17.41 -3.70 -11.14
C TRP A 117 -16.88 -2.35 -11.67
N ARG A 118 -17.74 -1.36 -11.99
CA ARG A 118 -17.38 -0.13 -12.71
C ARG A 118 -17.53 1.18 -11.93
N GLU A 119 -17.94 1.15 -10.66
CA GLU A 119 -18.09 2.38 -9.86
C GLU A 119 -16.79 2.74 -9.13
N GLY A 120 -16.05 3.72 -9.69
CA GLY A 120 -15.07 4.53 -8.96
C GLY A 120 -13.82 3.82 -8.47
N TRP A 121 -13.20 2.94 -9.26
CA TRP A 121 -12.00 2.22 -8.84
C TRP A 121 -10.72 3.03 -9.06
N TYR A 122 -10.02 3.36 -7.98
CA TYR A 122 -8.73 4.07 -8.03
C TYR A 122 -7.51 3.16 -7.82
N GLY A 123 -7.67 1.85 -7.99
CA GLY A 123 -6.57 0.89 -7.97
C GLY A 123 -6.49 0.04 -6.71
N SER A 124 -5.48 -0.83 -6.69
CA SER A 124 -5.06 -1.59 -5.52
C SER A 124 -3.67 -1.13 -5.06
N GLY A 125 -3.38 -1.25 -3.76
CA GLY A 125 -2.03 -0.98 -3.25
C GLY A 125 -0.91 -1.84 -3.87
N ALA A 126 -1.24 -2.96 -4.53
CA ALA A 126 -0.30 -3.76 -5.33
C ALA A 126 0.06 -3.09 -6.67
N GLU A 127 -0.83 -2.29 -7.22
CA GLU A 127 -0.61 -1.54 -8.46
C GLU A 127 -0.15 -0.11 -8.17
N TYR A 128 -0.27 0.39 -6.94
CA TYR A 128 0.03 1.77 -6.55
C TYR A 128 1.38 2.33 -7.01
N ASN A 129 2.46 1.57 -6.90
CA ASN A 129 3.78 1.98 -7.39
C ASN A 129 3.85 2.03 -8.93
N ASN A 130 2.93 1.34 -9.60
CA ASN A 130 2.76 1.27 -11.04
C ASN A 130 1.46 1.96 -11.49
N ASN A 131 0.76 2.70 -10.61
CA ASN A 131 -0.60 3.14 -10.88
C ASN A 131 -0.53 4.49 -11.62
N PRO A 132 -0.78 4.50 -12.94
CA PRO A 132 -0.72 5.73 -13.72
C PRO A 132 -1.82 6.73 -13.31
N VAL A 133 -2.84 6.28 -12.57
CA VAL A 133 -4.00 7.06 -12.10
C VAL A 133 -3.61 8.15 -11.12
N MET A 134 -2.67 7.85 -10.21
CA MET A 134 -2.24 8.79 -9.17
C MET A 134 -0.91 9.47 -9.52
N GLY A 135 -0.12 8.92 -10.45
CA GLY A 135 1.16 9.49 -10.86
C GLY A 135 2.23 9.51 -9.75
N TRP A 136 2.07 8.75 -8.66
CA TRP A 136 3.02 8.82 -7.53
C TRP A 136 4.36 8.18 -7.82
N GLY A 137 4.40 7.22 -8.76
CA GLY A 137 5.65 6.74 -9.36
C GLY A 137 6.43 7.84 -10.09
N ASP A 138 5.73 8.89 -10.55
CA ASP A 138 6.30 10.02 -11.29
C ASP A 138 6.54 11.27 -10.41
N THR A 139 6.03 11.34 -9.18
CA THR A 139 6.27 12.53 -8.31
C THR A 139 6.44 12.20 -6.82
N PRO A 140 7.55 11.55 -6.42
CA PRO A 140 7.98 11.50 -5.03
C PRO A 140 8.09 12.93 -4.47
N GLY A 141 7.48 13.18 -3.30
CA GLY A 141 7.54 14.49 -2.65
C GLY A 141 6.44 15.49 -3.04
N ALA A 142 5.57 15.17 -3.99
CA ALA A 142 4.40 16.00 -4.29
C ALA A 142 3.55 16.27 -3.03
N SER A 143 3.20 17.54 -2.84
CA SER A 143 2.31 18.03 -1.80
C SER A 143 0.90 17.45 -1.94
N THR A 144 0.13 17.45 -0.85
CA THR A 144 -1.26 16.98 -0.86
C THR A 144 -2.10 17.67 -1.95
N GLU A 145 -1.89 18.96 -2.18
CA GLU A 145 -2.57 19.75 -3.21
C GLU A 145 -2.23 19.27 -4.64
N GLU A 146 -0.94 19.07 -4.93
CA GLU A 146 -0.50 18.53 -6.23
C GLU A 146 -1.11 17.14 -6.50
N LEU A 147 -1.21 16.31 -5.46
CA LEU A 147 -1.84 14.99 -5.57
C LEU A 147 -3.33 15.06 -5.84
N ILE A 148 -4.04 16.01 -5.24
CA ILE A 148 -5.46 16.27 -5.51
C ILE A 148 -5.65 16.71 -6.95
N HIS A 149 -4.82 17.64 -7.43
CA HIS A 149 -4.87 18.09 -8.82
C HIS A 149 -4.59 16.96 -9.81
N ALA A 150 -3.62 16.10 -9.53
CA ALA A 150 -3.32 14.93 -10.35
C ALA A 150 -4.53 13.97 -10.42
N LEU A 151 -5.13 13.65 -9.27
CA LEU A 151 -6.33 12.80 -9.19
C LEU A 151 -7.50 13.39 -9.97
N ALA A 152 -7.78 14.69 -9.78
CA ALA A 152 -8.88 15.39 -10.43
C ALA A 152 -8.71 15.47 -11.95
N LYS A 153 -7.47 15.64 -12.44
CA LYS A 153 -7.16 15.64 -13.88
C LYS A 153 -7.34 14.26 -14.50
N PHE A 154 -6.98 13.22 -13.77
CA PHE A 154 -6.99 11.86 -14.29
C PHE A 154 -8.41 11.28 -14.37
N ASP A 155 -9.18 11.36 -13.28
CA ASP A 155 -10.54 10.81 -13.21
C ASP A 155 -11.54 11.80 -12.61
N PRO A 156 -11.92 12.82 -13.40
CA PRO A 156 -12.93 13.79 -12.97
C PRO A 156 -14.30 13.13 -12.75
N GLN A 157 -14.60 12.02 -13.41
CA GLN A 157 -15.90 11.36 -13.31
C GLN A 157 -16.07 10.61 -11.99
N GLY A 158 -15.09 9.80 -11.59
CA GLY A 158 -15.14 9.14 -10.29
C GLY A 158 -15.07 10.15 -9.14
N LEU A 159 -14.34 11.26 -9.31
CA LEU A 159 -14.29 12.32 -8.30
C LEU A 159 -15.65 13.02 -8.20
N ALA A 160 -16.36 13.21 -9.31
CA ALA A 160 -17.75 13.69 -9.28
C ALA A 160 -18.68 12.73 -8.53
N GLN A 161 -18.46 11.40 -8.59
CA GLN A 161 -19.23 10.42 -7.78
C GLN A 161 -18.91 10.50 -6.28
N ALA A 162 -17.76 11.05 -5.92
CA ALA A 162 -17.40 11.28 -4.51
C ALA A 162 -18.14 12.48 -3.90
N LEU A 163 -18.69 13.38 -4.73
CA LEU A 163 -19.43 14.54 -4.24
C LEU A 163 -20.68 14.13 -3.47
N GLY A 164 -20.88 14.77 -2.32
CA GLY A 164 -22.03 14.57 -1.47
C GLY A 164 -21.64 14.47 -0.01
N ARG A 165 -22.64 14.33 0.85
CA ARG A 165 -22.44 14.30 2.30
C ARG A 165 -22.34 12.88 2.83
N ASP A 166 -21.37 12.70 3.71
CA ASP A 166 -21.19 11.55 4.59
C ASP A 166 -20.43 12.06 5.84
N GLU A 167 -21.16 12.77 6.70
CA GLU A 167 -20.58 13.52 7.82
C GLU A 167 -19.99 12.58 8.88
N ASP A 168 -20.64 11.45 9.16
CA ASP A 168 -20.15 10.46 10.13
C ASP A 168 -18.79 9.87 9.70
N HIS A 169 -18.69 9.40 8.45
CA HIS A 169 -17.45 8.84 7.95
C HIS A 169 -16.36 9.91 7.87
N THR A 170 -16.71 11.12 7.41
CA THR A 170 -15.78 12.23 7.31
C THR A 170 -15.23 12.64 8.67
N ALA A 171 -16.07 12.73 9.71
CA ALA A 171 -15.65 13.06 11.06
C ALA A 171 -14.72 11.98 11.63
N TRP A 172 -15.08 10.70 11.45
CA TRP A 172 -14.22 9.58 11.86
C TRP A 172 -12.88 9.60 11.13
N PHE A 173 -12.87 9.82 9.81
CA PHE A 173 -11.67 9.82 9.00
C PHE A 173 -10.74 11.00 9.36
N ALA A 174 -11.31 12.17 9.61
CA ALA A 174 -10.57 13.34 10.07
C ALA A 174 -9.90 13.08 11.43
N ALA A 175 -10.64 12.58 12.42
CA ALA A 175 -10.09 12.23 13.73
C ALA A 175 -8.99 11.16 13.64
N THR A 176 -9.18 10.17 12.76
CA THR A 176 -8.17 9.14 12.48
C THR A 176 -6.90 9.75 11.86
N CYS A 177 -7.06 10.67 10.90
CA CYS A 177 -5.92 11.36 10.31
C CYS A 177 -5.16 12.22 11.33
N ASP A 178 -5.87 12.91 12.22
CA ASP A 178 -5.26 13.75 13.25
C ASP A 178 -4.45 12.92 14.26
N ALA A 179 -4.89 11.69 14.55
CA ALA A 179 -4.19 10.78 15.44
C ALA A 179 -2.99 10.05 14.78
N LEU A 180 -3.03 9.81 13.46
CA LEU A 180 -2.09 8.91 12.79
C LEU A 180 -1.08 9.62 11.89
N LEU A 181 -1.45 10.72 11.24
CA LEU A 181 -0.55 11.40 10.32
C LEU A 181 0.58 12.15 11.04
N PRO A 182 1.77 12.26 10.42
CA PRO A 182 2.16 11.70 9.12
C PRO A 182 2.79 10.29 9.23
N GLY A 183 2.93 9.75 10.44
CA GLY A 183 3.79 8.60 10.72
C GLY A 183 3.10 7.24 10.68
N TYR A 184 1.78 7.20 10.77
CA TYR A 184 1.03 5.95 10.95
C TYR A 184 -0.18 5.89 10.01
N MET A 185 -0.73 4.70 9.88
CA MET A 185 -1.98 4.42 9.19
C MET A 185 -2.79 3.36 9.94
N TYR A 186 -4.09 3.30 9.67
CA TYR A 186 -4.96 2.27 10.20
C TYR A 186 -5.05 1.07 9.25
N SER A 187 -5.44 -0.08 9.78
CA SER A 187 -5.79 -1.27 9.01
C SER A 187 -7.12 -1.85 9.47
N LEU A 188 -7.92 -2.33 8.53
CA LEU A 188 -9.23 -2.95 8.79
C LEU A 188 -9.19 -4.47 8.82
N ASN A 189 -8.00 -5.06 8.92
CA ASN A 189 -7.89 -6.50 9.12
C ASN A 189 -7.77 -6.82 10.61
N ILE A 190 -8.34 -7.94 11.01
CA ILE A 190 -8.23 -8.42 12.39
C ILE A 190 -7.19 -9.51 12.47
N GLU A 191 -6.19 -9.27 13.30
CA GLU A 191 -5.34 -10.31 13.82
C GLU A 191 -6.15 -11.13 14.83
N ARG A 192 -6.27 -12.45 14.61
CA ARG A 192 -6.88 -13.34 15.59
C ARG A 192 -5.85 -13.66 16.68
N PRO A 193 -6.16 -13.44 17.96
CA PRO A 193 -5.32 -13.92 19.03
C PRO A 193 -5.15 -15.45 18.92
N PRO A 194 -3.94 -16.00 19.12
CA PRO A 194 -3.73 -17.45 19.13
C PRO A 194 -4.66 -18.12 20.15
N GLY A 195 -5.54 -19.02 19.68
CA GLY A 195 -6.50 -19.73 20.52
C GLY A 195 -7.76 -18.93 20.91
N GLY A 196 -7.90 -17.68 20.46
CA GLY A 196 -9.05 -16.81 20.73
C GLY A 196 -10.09 -16.79 19.60
N GLY A 197 -11.34 -16.50 19.97
CA GLY A 197 -12.43 -16.22 19.03
C GLY A 197 -12.31 -14.86 18.36
N LEU A 198 -13.27 -14.52 17.48
CA LEU A 198 -13.40 -13.17 16.94
C LEU A 198 -13.83 -12.22 18.07
N ILE A 199 -13.08 -11.13 18.27
CA ILE A 199 -13.45 -10.06 19.19
C ILE A 199 -14.48 -9.17 18.49
N GLU A 200 -15.53 -8.78 19.19
CA GLU A 200 -16.53 -7.85 18.67
C GLU A 200 -15.98 -6.42 18.71
N ALA A 201 -15.88 -5.78 17.53
CA ALA A 201 -15.41 -4.40 17.33
C ALA A 201 -14.09 -4.01 18.07
N PRO A 202 -12.98 -4.77 17.91
CA PRO A 202 -11.68 -4.37 18.48
C PRO A 202 -11.17 -3.07 17.85
N PRO A 203 -10.25 -2.32 18.49
CA PRO A 203 -9.58 -1.20 17.83
C PRO A 203 -8.96 -1.62 16.48
N VAL A 204 -9.00 -0.73 15.49
CA VAL A 204 -8.36 -1.00 14.19
C VAL A 204 -6.83 -0.98 14.36
N PRO A 205 -6.08 -1.98 13.86
CA PRO A 205 -4.63 -1.97 14.00
C PRO A 205 -3.97 -0.72 13.42
N VAL A 206 -2.96 -0.21 14.13
CA VAL A 206 -2.16 0.93 13.70
C VAL A 206 -0.79 0.46 13.25
N VAL A 207 -0.34 0.98 12.12
CA VAL A 207 0.89 0.54 11.45
C VAL A 207 1.75 1.74 11.11
N ALA A 208 3.05 1.67 11.43
CA ALA A 208 4.02 2.68 11.03
C ALA A 208 4.21 2.73 9.50
N VAL A 209 4.20 3.92 8.91
CA VAL A 209 4.33 4.08 7.44
C VAL A 209 5.77 3.97 6.93
N ARG A 210 6.74 3.99 7.83
CA ARG A 210 8.17 3.85 7.54
C ARG A 210 8.90 3.17 8.68
N ALA A 211 10.05 2.57 8.35
CA ALA A 211 10.93 1.96 9.34
C ALA A 211 11.49 3.01 10.32
N GLY A 212 11.79 2.59 11.54
CA GLY A 212 12.42 3.42 12.57
C GLY A 212 11.47 4.37 13.31
N LEU A 213 10.17 4.36 13.01
CA LEU A 213 9.19 5.00 13.88
C LEU A 213 9.00 4.18 15.17
N PRO A 214 8.78 4.85 16.31
CA PRO A 214 8.46 4.16 17.55
C PRO A 214 7.13 3.40 17.42
N ALA A 215 6.88 2.48 18.35
CA ALA A 215 5.56 1.89 18.47
C ALA A 215 4.52 3.00 18.71
N TYR A 216 3.36 2.88 18.05
CA TYR A 216 2.27 3.83 18.25
C TYR A 216 1.80 3.82 19.71
N ASN A 217 1.69 4.99 20.35
CA ASN A 217 1.21 5.15 21.73
C ASN A 217 -0.02 6.07 21.85
N GLY A 218 -0.63 6.42 20.72
CA GLY A 218 -1.78 7.32 20.68
C GLY A 218 -3.09 6.61 21.05
N PRO A 219 -4.24 7.31 20.92
CA PRO A 219 -5.53 6.74 21.26
C PRO A 219 -5.90 5.55 20.38
N ASP A 220 -6.69 4.64 20.92
CA ASP A 220 -7.29 3.56 20.14
C ASP A 220 -8.18 4.12 19.04
N ILE A 221 -8.04 3.56 17.83
CA ILE A 221 -8.82 3.97 16.67
C ILE A 221 -10.02 3.03 16.53
N GLY A 222 -11.23 3.60 16.53
CA GLY A 222 -12.46 2.84 16.31
C GLY A 222 -12.67 2.46 14.84
N TRP A 223 -13.65 1.58 14.57
CA TRP A 223 -14.04 1.22 13.21
C TRP A 223 -14.78 2.36 12.49
N PRO A 224 -14.64 2.48 11.16
CA PRO A 224 -15.40 3.44 10.36
C PRO A 224 -16.93 3.23 10.50
N PRO A 225 -17.73 4.30 10.60
CA PRO A 225 -19.19 4.21 10.63
C PRO A 225 -19.77 3.49 9.39
N GLY A 226 -20.78 2.64 9.61
CA GLY A 226 -21.42 1.86 8.54
C GLY A 226 -20.60 0.66 8.04
N TRP A 227 -19.39 0.46 8.56
CA TRP A 227 -18.55 -0.71 8.24
C TRP A 227 -18.70 -1.80 9.31
N ALA A 228 -19.82 -1.74 10.03
CA ALA A 228 -20.18 -2.63 11.11
C ALA A 228 -20.24 -4.09 10.66
N GLY A 229 -19.66 -4.98 11.45
CA GLY A 229 -19.63 -6.41 11.15
C GLY A 229 -18.52 -6.85 10.20
N MET A 230 -17.74 -5.94 9.59
CA MET A 230 -16.54 -6.35 8.83
C MET A 230 -15.51 -7.05 9.73
N TRP A 231 -15.46 -6.74 11.03
CA TRP A 231 -14.66 -7.46 12.01
C TRP A 231 -15.09 -8.91 12.24
N THR A 232 -16.33 -9.28 11.95
CA THR A 232 -16.84 -10.65 12.19
C THR A 232 -16.34 -11.65 11.16
N ARG A 233 -15.75 -11.18 10.05
CA ARG A 233 -15.24 -12.03 8.97
C ARG A 233 -13.72 -12.00 8.97
N SER A 234 -13.11 -13.03 9.55
CA SER A 234 -11.66 -13.22 9.43
C SER A 234 -11.30 -13.44 7.96
N HIS A 235 -10.43 -12.59 7.41
CA HIS A 235 -9.73 -12.91 6.18
C HIS A 235 -8.66 -13.95 6.51
N VAL A 236 -9.06 -15.23 6.48
CA VAL A 236 -8.12 -16.35 6.68
C VAL A 236 -7.14 -16.33 5.52
N MET A 237 -5.91 -15.92 5.81
CA MET A 237 -4.80 -15.89 4.89
C MET A 237 -3.70 -16.86 5.35
N PRO A 238 -3.05 -17.58 4.42
CA PRO A 238 -3.39 -17.67 3.01
C PRO A 238 -4.77 -18.30 2.79
N ALA A 239 -5.45 -17.91 1.71
CA ALA A 239 -6.63 -18.63 1.27
C ALA A 239 -6.24 -20.10 1.13
N LYS A 240 -6.99 -21.01 1.76
CA LYS A 240 -6.78 -22.45 1.57
C LYS A 240 -6.79 -22.73 0.07
N LYS A 241 -5.82 -23.49 -0.42
CA LYS A 241 -5.80 -23.92 -1.82
C LYS A 241 -7.18 -24.52 -2.13
N ILE A 242 -7.78 -24.07 -3.23
CA ILE A 242 -9.00 -24.66 -3.74
C ILE A 242 -8.63 -26.10 -4.10
N ASN A 243 -9.14 -27.03 -3.30
CA ASN A 243 -8.91 -28.45 -3.52
C ASN A 243 -9.86 -28.96 -4.60
N LEU A 244 -9.47 -28.75 -5.86
CA LEU A 244 -10.24 -29.18 -7.02
C LEU A 244 -10.27 -30.71 -7.17
N THR A 245 -9.40 -31.44 -6.46
CA THR A 245 -9.24 -32.90 -6.56
C THR A 245 -9.89 -33.66 -5.41
N GLY A 246 -10.27 -33.00 -4.32
CA GLY A 246 -10.91 -33.61 -3.15
C GLY A 246 -9.95 -34.35 -2.21
N GLU A 247 -8.64 -34.34 -2.46
CA GLU A 247 -7.67 -35.05 -1.62
C GLU A 247 -7.24 -34.23 -0.39
N PRO A 248 -7.29 -34.78 0.83
CA PRO A 248 -6.92 -34.03 2.03
C PRO A 248 -5.43 -33.62 2.01
N GLU A 249 -5.13 -32.34 2.26
CA GLU A 249 -3.76 -31.88 2.48
C GLU A 249 -3.20 -32.54 3.75
N LEU A 250 -2.16 -33.37 3.57
CA LEU A 250 -1.39 -33.94 4.68
C LEU A 250 -0.69 -32.80 5.43
N ARG A 251 -0.87 -32.78 6.76
CA ARG A 251 -0.34 -31.78 7.69
C ARG A 251 1.18 -31.84 7.82
#